data_AF-A0A7Y5L984-F1
#
_entry.id   AF-A0A7Y5L984-F1
#
_cell.length_a   1.000
_cell.length_b   1.000
_cell.length_c   1.000
_cell.angle_alpha   90.00
_cell.angle_beta   90.00
_cell.angle_gamma   90.00
#
_symmetry.space_group_name_H-M   'P 1'
#
loop_
_entity.id
_entity.type
_entity.pdbx_description
1 polymer ?
#
loop_
_entity_poly.entity_id
_entity_poly.type
_entity_poly.pdbx_seq_one_letter_code
_entity_poly.pdbx_strand_id
1 'polypeptide(L)'
;MEVFKLSCDIDEKRKVIVELPQNVPVGKVEMMIIIQPLTNGQKRKGEINLAERGIAPEQAAEMRNRLISFEEDWNAPGMEVYDEL
;
A
#
# COMPACT_ATOMS: atom_id res chain seq x y z
N MET A 1 3.78 25.10 -25.16
CA MET A 1 2.73 24.79 -24.17
C MET A 1 3.43 24.34 -22.91
N GLU A 2 3.32 25.11 -21.82
CA GLU A 2 4.04 24.82 -20.57
C GLU A 2 3.24 23.82 -19.72
N VAL A 3 3.88 22.73 -19.33
CA VAL A 3 3.33 21.72 -18.43
C VAL A 3 3.85 22.04 -17.03
N PHE A 4 2.94 22.20 -16.07
CA PHE A 4 3.34 22.40 -14.68
C PHE A 4 3.84 21.09 -14.08
N LYS A 5 5.08 21.11 -13.58
CA LYS A 5 5.75 19.93 -13.01
C LYS A 5 5.95 20.13 -11.51
N LEU A 6 5.39 19.24 -10.71
CA LEU A 6 5.69 19.13 -9.29
C LEU A 6 6.79 18.08 -9.14
N SER A 7 7.89 18.44 -8.49
CA SER A 7 9.10 17.62 -8.47
C SER A 7 9.65 17.56 -7.05
N CYS A 8 9.85 16.36 -6.53
CA CYS A 8 10.35 16.12 -5.18
C CYS A 8 11.47 15.08 -5.23
N ASP A 9 12.65 15.43 -4.71
CA ASP A 9 13.78 14.51 -4.63
C ASP A 9 13.56 13.55 -3.45
N ILE A 10 13.62 12.25 -3.71
CA ILE A 10 13.55 11.22 -2.66
C ILE A 10 14.93 11.04 -2.02
N ASP A 11 15.98 11.02 -2.85
CA ASP A 11 17.39 11.01 -2.46
C ASP A 11 18.28 11.52 -3.62
N GLU A 12 19.61 11.37 -3.49
CA GLU A 12 20.60 11.80 -4.49
C GLU A 12 20.43 11.19 -5.89
N LYS A 13 19.68 10.08 -6.02
CA LYS A 13 19.54 9.31 -7.28
C LYS A 13 18.09 9.17 -7.75
N ARG A 14 17.11 9.46 -6.90
CA ARG A 14 15.69 9.17 -7.14
C ARG A 14 14.84 10.40 -6.94
N LYS A 15 13.92 10.63 -7.88
CA LYS A 15 13.03 11.78 -7.90
C LYS A 15 11.61 11.36 -8.26
N VAL A 16 10.61 11.93 -7.60
CA VAL A 16 9.21 11.87 -8.02
C VAL A 16 8.89 13.10 -8.83
N ILE A 17 8.30 12.88 -10.01
CA ILE A 17 7.82 13.95 -10.89
C ILE A 17 6.34 13.67 -11.16
N VAL A 18 5.50 14.64 -10.83
CA VAL A 18 4.07 14.63 -11.14
C VAL A 18 3.82 15.73 -12.17
N GLU A 19 3.34 15.34 -13.34
CA GLU A 19 2.91 16.28 -14.38
C GLU A 19 1.45 16.63 -14.15
N LEU A 20 1.16 17.91 -13.93
CA LEU A 20 -0.20 18.38 -13.67
C LEU A 20 -0.90 18.67 -15.02
N PRO A 21 -2.17 18.24 -15.18
CA PRO A 21 -2.96 18.60 -16.35
C PRO A 21 -3.25 20.11 -16.37
N GLN A 22 -3.41 20.70 -17.54
CA GLN A 22 -3.57 22.15 -17.69
C GLN A 22 -4.84 22.72 -17.03
N ASN A 23 -5.81 21.86 -16.72
CA ASN A 23 -7.12 22.24 -16.20
C ASN A 23 -7.20 22.15 -14.67
N VAL A 24 -6.08 22.26 -13.94
CA VAL A 24 -6.13 22.33 -12.48
C VAL A 24 -6.80 23.64 -12.06
N PRO A 25 -7.90 23.61 -11.27
CA PRO A 25 -8.56 24.81 -10.78
C PRO A 25 -7.61 25.69 -9.97
N VAL A 26 -7.73 27.01 -10.12
CA VAL A 26 -6.93 27.97 -9.35
C VAL A 26 -7.40 27.94 -7.88
N GLY A 27 -6.51 27.57 -6.96
CA GLY A 27 -6.83 27.47 -5.54
C GLY A 27 -5.77 26.70 -4.75
N LYS A 28 -5.96 26.60 -3.43
CA LYS A 28 -5.11 25.76 -2.58
C LYS A 28 -5.41 24.29 -2.88
N VAL A 29 -4.38 23.54 -3.27
CA VAL A 29 -4.46 22.09 -3.48
C VAL A 29 -3.53 21.42 -2.49
N GLU A 30 -4.05 20.46 -1.73
CA GLU A 30 -3.25 19.58 -0.88
C GLU A 30 -3.10 18.23 -1.59
N MET A 31 -1.85 17.80 -1.82
CA MET A 31 -1.54 16.56 -2.49
C MET A 31 -0.75 15.68 -1.52
N MET A 32 -1.31 14.51 -1.18
CA MET A 32 -0.65 13.50 -0.37
C MET A 32 -0.08 12.42 -1.28
N ILE A 33 1.24 12.23 -1.26
CA ILE A 33 1.93 11.18 -2.02
C ILE A 33 2.41 10.13 -1.03
N ILE A 34 1.85 8.93 -1.09
CA ILE A 34 2.28 7.79 -0.27
C ILE A 34 3.23 6.94 -1.12
N ILE A 35 4.51 6.91 -0.74
CA ILE A 35 5.50 6.03 -1.35
C ILE A 35 5.70 4.84 -0.42
N GLN A 36 5.18 3.67 -0.80
CA GLN A 36 5.49 2.41 -0.10
C GLN A 36 6.75 1.80 -0.74
N PRO A 37 7.90 1.81 -0.06
CA PRO A 37 9.09 1.14 -0.57
C PRO A 37 8.84 -0.37 -0.58
N LEU A 38 8.89 -0.97 -1.77
CA LEU A 38 8.95 -2.43 -1.90
C LEU A 38 10.34 -2.86 -1.41
N THR A 39 10.42 -3.35 -0.17
CA THR A 39 11.64 -4.01 0.31
C THR A 39 11.87 -5.27 -0.52
N ASN A 40 13.11 -5.46 -0.97
CA ASN A 40 13.54 -6.62 -1.75
C ASN A 40 12.99 -7.91 -1.14
N GLY A 41 12.04 -8.55 -1.82
CA GLY A 41 11.41 -9.81 -1.40
C GLY A 41 9.88 -9.78 -1.36
N GLN A 42 9.23 -8.62 -1.26
CA GLN A 42 7.77 -8.58 -1.25
C GLN A 42 7.18 -8.62 -2.66
N LYS A 43 6.60 -9.77 -3.00
CA LYS A 43 5.55 -9.85 -4.03
C LYS A 43 4.36 -8.98 -3.59
N ARG A 44 3.60 -8.52 -4.59
CA ARG A 44 2.45 -7.61 -4.49
C ARG A 44 1.67 -7.72 -3.18
N LYS A 45 1.16 -6.57 -2.71
CA LYS A 45 0.14 -6.41 -1.65
C LYS A 45 -0.77 -7.67 -1.62
N GLY A 46 -0.61 -8.51 -0.61
CA GLY A 46 -1.36 -9.76 -0.43
C GLY A 46 -0.53 -11.02 -0.14
N GLU A 47 0.72 -11.14 -0.59
CA GLU A 47 1.54 -12.34 -0.31
C GLU A 47 2.52 -12.12 0.86
N ILE A 48 2.09 -12.49 2.07
CA ILE A 48 2.98 -12.59 3.23
C ILE A 48 3.69 -13.96 3.19
N ASN A 49 5.01 -13.96 2.98
CA ASN A 49 5.81 -15.18 3.14
C ASN A 49 6.01 -15.48 4.64
N LEU A 50 5.22 -16.42 5.17
CA LEU A 50 5.28 -16.83 6.58
C LEU A 50 6.57 -17.58 6.91
N ALA A 51 7.14 -18.32 5.95
CA ALA A 51 8.38 -19.07 6.14
C ALA A 51 9.60 -18.14 6.31
N GLU A 52 9.66 -17.04 5.54
CA GLU A 52 10.67 -15.98 5.74
C GLU A 52 10.61 -15.32 7.11
N ARG A 53 9.44 -15.40 7.78
CA ARG A 53 9.23 -14.87 9.13
C ARG A 53 9.45 -15.92 10.22
N GLY A 54 9.96 -17.10 9.86
CA GLY A 54 10.23 -18.19 10.79
C GLY A 54 8.97 -18.89 11.32
N ILE A 55 7.83 -18.73 10.65
CA ILE A 55 6.56 -19.35 11.04
C ILE A 55 6.42 -20.66 10.27
N ALA A 56 6.38 -21.77 11.00
CA ALA A 56 6.17 -23.10 10.43
C ALA A 56 4.70 -23.32 10.04
N PRO A 57 4.40 -24.23 9.09
CA PRO A 57 3.04 -24.53 8.66
C PRO A 57 2.07 -24.89 9.80
N GLU A 58 2.55 -25.62 10.81
CA GLU A 58 1.76 -26.03 11.97
C GLU A 58 1.36 -24.82 12.82
N GLN A 59 2.29 -23.88 13.01
CA GLN A 59 2.05 -22.63 13.74
C GLN A 59 1.07 -21.73 12.97
N ALA A 60 1.19 -21.67 11.63
CA ALA A 60 0.25 -20.94 10.79
C ALA A 60 -1.17 -21.54 10.88
N ALA A 61 -1.28 -22.87 10.88
CA ALA A 61 -2.56 -23.56 11.02
C ALA A 61 -3.20 -23.31 12.39
N GLU A 62 -2.42 -23.35 13.47
CA GLU A 62 -2.89 -23.03 14.82
C GLU A 62 -3.37 -21.57 14.92
N MET A 63 -2.59 -20.63 14.38
CA MET A 63 -2.97 -19.20 14.35
C MET A 63 -4.27 -18.99 13.57
N ARG A 64 -4.43 -19.63 12.42
CA ARG A 64 -5.66 -19.55 11.62
C ARG A 64 -6.86 -20.10 12.39
N ASN A 65 -6.72 -21.25 13.04
CA ASN A 65 -7.80 -21.84 13.84
C ASN A 65 -8.22 -20.93 15.00
N ARG A 66 -7.29 -20.21 15.63
CA ARG A 66 -7.58 -19.26 16.70
C ARG A 66 -8.30 -18.00 16.22
N LEU A 67 -8.10 -17.62 14.95
CA LEU A 67 -8.67 -16.43 14.34
C LEU A 67 -9.94 -16.72 13.52
N ILE A 68 -10.34 -17.98 13.40
CA ILE A 68 -11.48 -18.39 12.56
C ILE A 68 -12.80 -17.72 12.99
N SER A 69 -12.97 -17.44 14.29
CA SER A 69 -14.15 -16.73 14.80
C SER A 69 -14.23 -15.27 14.35
N PHE A 70 -13.11 -14.69 13.88
CA PHE A 70 -13.06 -13.33 13.35
C PHE A 70 -13.23 -13.32 11.81
N GLU A 71 -13.26 -14.48 11.16
CA GLU A 71 -13.40 -14.57 9.70
C GLU A 71 -14.78 -14.06 9.24
N GLU A 72 -15.84 -14.35 10.01
CA GLU A 72 -17.18 -13.84 9.70
C GLU A 72 -17.26 -12.32 9.84
N ASP A 73 -16.68 -11.76 10.91
CA ASP A 73 -16.63 -10.32 11.14
C ASP A 73 -15.74 -9.60 10.11
N TRP A 74 -14.65 -10.22 9.68
CA TRP A 74 -13.75 -9.68 8.66
C TRP A 74 -14.35 -9.74 7.26
N ASN A 75 -15.20 -10.73 6.97
CA ASN A 75 -15.93 -10.85 5.70
C ASN A 75 -17.27 -10.09 5.69
N ALA A 76 -17.57 -9.35 6.76
CA ALA A 76 -18.80 -8.55 6.83
C ALA A 76 -18.78 -7.40 5.80
N PRO A 77 -19.94 -7.01 5.24
CA PRO A 77 -20.02 -5.89 4.31
C PRO A 77 -19.44 -4.60 4.90
N GLY A 78 -18.60 -3.91 4.14
CA GLY A 78 -17.88 -2.70 4.55
C GLY A 78 -16.46 -2.96 5.05
N MET A 79 -16.06 -4.22 5.29
CA MET A 79 -14.70 -4.56 5.68
C MET A 79 -13.74 -4.64 4.49
N GLU A 80 -14.26 -4.82 3.27
CA GLU A 80 -13.51 -4.74 2.01
C GLU A 80 -12.76 -3.41 1.83
N VAL A 81 -13.21 -2.34 2.48
CA VAL A 81 -12.54 -1.03 2.47
C VAL A 81 -11.15 -1.12 3.09
N TYR A 82 -10.93 -2.02 4.06
CA TYR A 82 -9.62 -2.21 4.68
C TYR A 82 -8.64 -2.98 3.79
N ASP A 83 -9.12 -3.77 2.82
CA ASP A 83 -8.26 -4.46 1.86
C ASP A 83 -7.67 -3.48 0.82
N GLU A 84 -8.38 -2.38 0.55
CA GLU A 84 -7.97 -1.35 -0.41
C GLU A 84 -6.99 -0.31 0.16
N LEU A 85 -6.89 -0.16 1.49
CA LEU A 85 -5.95 0.72 2.21
C LEU A 85 -4.50 0.22 2.15
#